data_AF-A0AAC9MWG4-F1
#
_entry.id   AF-A0AAC9MWG4-F1
#
_cell.length_a   1.000
_cell.length_b   1.000
_cell.length_c   1.000
_cell.angle_alpha   90.00
_cell.angle_beta   90.00
_cell.angle_gamma   90.00
#
_symmetry.space_group_name_H-M   'P 1'
#
loop_
_entity.id
_entity.type
_entity.pdbx_description
1 polymer ?
#
loop_
_entity_poly.entity_id
_entity_poly.type
_entity_poly.pdbx_seq_one_letter_code
_entity_poly.pdbx_strand_id
1 'polypeptide(L)'
;MLLAVALHAGFQEGPFFYVAKKGERTNHWIDEAAIDLQLSAELVVALTAWDDEYQSIYDRGYPPDSRFPTPEAERAWIEKGKELAARVKTESPVVSSVDYQANGFYDKGTCVF
;
A
#
# COMPACT_ATOMS: atom_id res chain seq x y z
N MET A 1 -20.89 4.61 -2.41
CA MET A 1 -20.24 3.64 -3.31
C MET A 1 -19.11 3.02 -2.53
N LEU A 2 -18.97 1.69 -2.53
CA LEU A 2 -17.82 1.04 -1.91
C LEU A 2 -16.66 0.96 -2.92
N LEU A 3 -15.43 1.06 -2.43
CA LEU A 3 -14.20 1.09 -3.22
C LEU A 3 -13.47 -0.25 -3.10
N ALA A 4 -13.10 -0.81 -4.25
CA ALA A 4 -12.15 -1.92 -4.34
C ALA A 4 -10.75 -1.35 -4.52
N VAL A 5 -9.91 -1.53 -3.50
CA VAL A 5 -8.60 -0.90 -3.38
C VAL A 5 -7.51 -1.93 -3.66
N ALA A 6 -6.45 -1.52 -4.36
CA ALA A 6 -5.18 -2.23 -4.35
C ALA A 6 -4.19 -1.47 -3.46
N LEU A 7 -3.43 -2.21 -2.64
CA LEU A 7 -2.32 -1.69 -1.85
C LEU A 7 -1.02 -2.26 -2.44
N HIS A 8 -0.31 -1.44 -3.19
CA HIS A 8 0.89 -1.78 -3.95
C HIS A 8 1.93 -0.68 -3.77
N ALA A 9 3.09 -0.99 -3.21
CA ALA A 9 4.16 -0.02 -3.04
C ALA A 9 5.06 -0.01 -4.28
N GLY A 10 5.10 1.13 -4.97
CA GLY A 10 6.08 1.42 -6.00
C GLY A 10 6.98 2.58 -5.57
N PHE A 11 8.16 2.69 -6.19
CA PHE A 11 9.06 3.79 -5.87
C PHE A 11 8.52 5.10 -6.41
N GLN A 12 8.59 6.14 -5.57
CA GLN A 12 8.21 7.51 -5.93
C GLN A 12 6.73 7.67 -6.33
N GLU A 13 5.87 6.80 -5.83
CA GLU A 13 4.42 6.85 -6.00
C GLU A 13 3.71 6.49 -4.69
N GLY A 14 2.44 6.84 -4.56
CA GLY A 14 1.64 6.45 -3.40
C GLY A 14 1.34 4.95 -3.41
N PRO A 15 0.98 4.34 -2.26
CA PRO A 15 0.75 2.89 -2.25
C PRO A 15 -0.67 2.49 -2.65
N PHE A 16 -1.60 3.43 -2.84
CA PHE A 16 -3.02 3.13 -3.04
C PHE A 16 -3.44 3.25 -4.50
N PHE A 17 -4.18 2.23 -4.97
CA PHE A 17 -4.74 2.22 -6.31
C PHE A 17 -6.25 1.93 -6.28
N TYR A 18 -7.06 2.94 -6.60
CA TYR A 18 -8.52 2.81 -6.68
C TYR A 18 -9.13 3.86 -7.62
N VAL A 19 -10.43 3.70 -7.92
CA VAL A 19 -11.21 4.59 -8.77
C VAL A 19 -11.92 5.62 -7.89
N ALA A 20 -11.31 6.79 -7.65
CA ALA A 20 -11.91 7.86 -6.83
C ALA A 20 -13.06 8.59 -7.56
N LYS A 21 -12.97 8.69 -8.89
CA LYS A 21 -13.97 9.32 -9.77
C LYS A 21 -14.25 8.41 -10.96
N LYS A 22 -15.39 8.59 -11.65
CA LYS A 22 -15.76 7.79 -12.83
C LYS A 22 -14.61 7.78 -13.85
N GLY A 23 -13.97 6.63 -14.04
CA GLY A 23 -12.76 6.51 -14.85
C GLY A 23 -11.93 5.29 -14.47
N GLU A 24 -10.63 5.36 -14.76
CA GLU A 24 -9.66 4.29 -14.54
C GLU A 24 -9.13 4.30 -13.09
N ARG A 25 -8.54 3.17 -12.69
CA ARG A 25 -7.87 3.02 -11.40
C ARG A 25 -6.55 3.81 -11.46
N THR A 26 -6.39 4.79 -10.58
CA THR A 26 -5.18 5.64 -10.50
C THR A 26 -4.43 5.42 -9.19
N ASN A 27 -3.17 5.83 -9.17
CA ASN A 27 -2.35 5.96 -7.96
C ASN A 27 -2.84 7.11 -7.08
N HIS A 28 -2.79 6.96 -5.76
CA HIS A 28 -3.12 7.97 -4.76
C HIS A 28 -2.13 7.91 -3.60
N TRP A 29 -1.71 9.07 -3.11
CA TRP A 29 -0.88 9.18 -1.91
C TRP A 29 -1.69 8.88 -0.65
N ILE A 30 -1.00 8.57 0.46
CA ILE A 30 -1.66 8.14 1.72
C ILE A 30 -2.53 9.25 2.30
N ASP A 31 -2.13 10.52 2.17
CA ASP A 31 -2.88 11.68 2.64
C ASP A 31 -4.17 11.90 1.84
N GLU A 32 -4.13 11.73 0.52
CA GLU A 32 -5.31 11.72 -0.35
C GLU A 32 -6.24 10.54 -0.01
N ALA A 33 -5.67 9.34 0.06
CA ALA A 33 -6.39 8.12 0.38
C ALA A 33 -6.98 8.13 1.80
N ALA A 34 -6.35 8.81 2.76
CA ALA A 34 -6.89 8.97 4.11
C ALA A 34 -8.27 9.64 4.09
N ILE A 35 -8.45 10.63 3.22
CA ILE A 35 -9.72 11.36 3.06
C ILE A 35 -10.72 10.49 2.32
N ASP A 36 -10.33 9.96 1.15
CA ASP A 36 -11.24 9.19 0.27
C ASP A 36 -11.71 7.88 0.92
N LEU A 37 -10.80 7.18 1.60
CA LEU A 37 -11.05 5.91 2.26
C LEU A 37 -11.46 6.08 3.73
N GLN A 38 -11.51 7.31 4.25
CA GLN A 38 -11.90 7.62 5.63
C GLN A 38 -11.07 6.82 6.65
N LEU A 39 -9.74 6.82 6.50
CA LEU A 39 -8.84 6.08 7.37
C LEU A 39 -8.63 6.78 8.71
N SER A 40 -8.38 6.00 9.75
CA SER A 40 -8.03 6.56 11.06
C SER A 40 -6.63 7.21 11.02
N ALA A 41 -6.41 8.24 11.84
CA ALA A 41 -5.12 8.91 11.92
C ALA A 41 -3.98 7.94 12.32
N GLU A 42 -4.27 6.97 13.17
CA GLU A 42 -3.31 5.94 13.58
C GLU A 42 -2.92 5.03 12.41
N LEU A 43 -3.91 4.58 11.62
CA LEU A 43 -3.65 3.76 10.44
C LEU A 43 -2.87 4.54 9.38
N VAL A 44 -3.16 5.84 9.19
CA VAL A 44 -2.38 6.72 8.31
C VAL A 44 -0.91 6.77 8.73
N VAL A 45 -0.62 7.00 10.02
CA VAL A 45 0.77 6.99 10.52
C VAL A 45 1.45 5.65 10.27
N ALA A 46 0.76 4.55 10.49
CA ALA A 46 1.32 3.21 10.30
C ALA A 46 1.58 2.88 8.82
N LEU A 47 0.67 3.29 7.92
CA LEU A 47 0.84 3.17 6.47
C LEU A 47 1.98 4.04 5.96
N THR A 48 2.09 5.30 6.42
CA THR A 48 3.19 6.20 6.05
C THR A 48 4.53 5.61 6.47
N ALA A 49 4.64 5.11 7.71
CA ALA A 49 5.89 4.49 8.16
C ALA A 49 6.23 3.20 7.38
N TRP A 50 5.24 2.47 6.88
CA TRP A 50 5.45 1.28 6.05
C TRP A 50 5.89 1.64 4.63
N ASP A 51 5.29 2.67 4.01
CA ASP A 51 5.69 3.15 2.69
C ASP A 51 7.07 3.82 2.75
N ASP A 52 7.34 4.67 3.75
CA ASP A 52 8.63 5.33 3.94
C ASP A 52 9.79 4.31 4.06
N GLU A 53 9.55 3.17 4.72
CA GLU A 53 10.52 2.08 4.81
C GLU A 53 10.87 1.54 3.42
N TYR A 54 9.88 1.36 2.54
CA TYR A 54 10.10 0.96 1.16
C TYR A 54 10.77 2.08 0.34
N GLN A 55 10.30 3.32 0.43
CA GLN A 55 10.93 4.44 -0.28
C GLN A 55 12.40 4.64 0.14
N SER A 56 12.76 4.29 1.37
CA SER A 56 14.14 4.43 1.89
C SER A 56 15.16 3.50 1.23
N ILE A 57 14.72 2.37 0.66
CA ILE A 57 15.61 1.42 -0.03
C ILE A 57 15.88 1.79 -1.49
N TYR A 58 15.28 2.89 -1.97
CA TYR A 58 15.46 3.37 -3.34
C TYR A 58 16.90 3.83 -3.60
N ASP A 59 17.58 3.12 -4.50
CA ASP A 59 18.91 3.49 -4.98
C ASP A 59 18.79 4.57 -6.06
N ARG A 60 19.12 5.82 -5.70
CA ARG A 60 19.11 6.96 -6.63
C ARG A 60 20.21 6.89 -7.69
N GLY A 61 21.30 6.17 -7.43
CA GLY A 61 22.42 6.00 -8.35
C GLY A 61 22.12 4.97 -9.43
N TYR A 62 21.43 3.89 -9.07
CA TYR A 62 20.94 2.88 -9.99
C TYR A 62 19.65 2.25 -9.47
N PRO A 63 18.46 2.78 -9.84
CA PRO A 63 17.18 2.30 -9.33
C PRO A 63 16.94 0.79 -9.37
N PRO A 64 17.41 0.04 -10.39
CA PRO A 64 17.26 -1.42 -10.41
C PRO A 64 17.96 -2.17 -9.26
N ASP A 65 18.95 -1.55 -8.59
CA ASP A 65 19.64 -2.15 -7.44
C ASP A 65 18.96 -1.86 -6.10
N SER A 66 17.82 -1.15 -6.10
CA SER A 66 17.02 -0.90 -4.90
C SER A 66 16.58 -2.23 -4.27
N ARG A 67 16.96 -2.45 -3.01
CA ARG A 67 16.68 -3.71 -2.31
C ARG A 67 16.69 -3.53 -0.80
N PHE A 68 15.91 -4.36 -0.13
CA PHE A 68 16.00 -4.49 1.32
C PHE A 68 17.40 -4.94 1.74
N PRO A 69 17.88 -4.54 2.94
CA PRO A 69 19.22 -4.90 3.40
C PRO A 69 19.38 -6.41 3.66
N THR A 70 18.26 -7.11 3.95
CA THR A 70 18.22 -8.56 4.15
C THR A 70 16.88 -9.13 3.67
N PRO A 71 16.81 -10.42 3.31
CA PRO A 71 15.55 -11.10 3.04
C PRO A 71 14.58 -11.09 4.23
N GLU A 72 15.10 -11.12 5.46
CA GLU A 72 14.30 -11.05 6.67
C GLU A 72 13.61 -9.69 6.83
N ALA A 73 14.30 -8.60 6.47
CA ALA A 73 13.72 -7.25 6.46
C ALA A 73 12.59 -7.13 5.42
N GLU A 74 12.79 -7.64 4.21
CA GLU A 74 11.75 -7.67 3.18
C GLU A 74 10.53 -8.45 3.67
N ARG A 75 10.72 -9.64 4.22
CA ARG A 75 9.62 -10.46 4.74
C ARG A 75 8.88 -9.77 5.90
N ALA A 76 9.61 -9.11 6.80
CA ALA A 76 8.98 -8.36 7.89
C ALA A 76 8.14 -7.19 7.36
N TRP A 77 8.63 -6.48 6.35
CA TRP A 77 7.91 -5.42 5.67
C TRP A 77 6.65 -5.93 4.95
N ILE A 78 6.73 -7.09 4.28
CA ILE A 78 5.57 -7.74 3.64
C ILE A 78 4.50 -8.12 4.67
N GLU A 79 4.87 -8.78 5.77
CA GLU A 79 3.89 -9.19 6.80
C GLU A 79 3.24 -7.98 7.48
N LYS A 80 4.02 -6.92 7.76
CA LYS A 80 3.48 -5.65 8.27
C LYS A 80 2.49 -5.03 7.30
N GLY A 81 2.80 -4.99 6.00
CA GLY A 81 1.90 -4.46 4.97
C GLY A 81 0.59 -5.25 4.87
N LYS A 82 0.67 -6.57 5.04
CA LYS A 82 -0.50 -7.45 5.09
C LYS A 82 -1.42 -7.16 6.28
N GLU A 83 -0.86 -6.95 7.47
CA GLU A 83 -1.63 -6.52 8.64
C GLU A 83 -2.31 -5.16 8.41
N LEU A 84 -1.60 -4.21 7.79
CA LEU A 84 -2.14 -2.90 7.44
C LEU A 84 -3.25 -2.99 6.39
N ALA A 85 -3.13 -3.87 5.38
CA ALA A 85 -4.17 -4.11 4.39
C ALA A 85 -5.47 -4.66 5.03
N ALA A 86 -5.33 -5.58 5.99
CA ALA A 86 -6.46 -6.09 6.76
C ALA A 86 -7.11 -4.99 7.61
N ARG A 87 -6.32 -4.09 8.20
CA ARG A 87 -6.82 -2.90 8.91
C ARG A 87 -7.56 -1.94 7.99
N VAL A 88 -7.04 -1.63 6.80
CA VAL A 88 -7.73 -0.78 5.81
C VAL A 88 -9.12 -1.34 5.50
N LYS A 89 -9.24 -2.66 5.26
CA LYS A 89 -10.54 -3.30 4.99
C LYS A 89 -11.50 -3.26 6.19
N THR A 90 -10.97 -3.33 7.41
CA THR A 90 -11.79 -3.43 8.63
C THR A 90 -12.19 -2.06 9.20
N GLU A 91 -11.29 -1.08 9.16
CA GLU A 91 -11.48 0.25 9.72
C GLU A 91 -12.23 1.18 8.76
N SER A 92 -12.06 1.02 7.44
CA SER A 92 -12.71 1.90 6.46
C SER A 92 -14.18 1.51 6.23
N PRO A 93 -15.14 2.43 6.41
CA PRO A 93 -16.55 2.17 6.12
C PRO A 93 -16.87 2.14 4.61
N VAL A 94 -15.92 2.54 3.76
CA VAL A 94 -16.14 2.72 2.31
C VAL A 94 -15.32 1.75 1.47
N VAL A 95 -14.50 0.89 2.06
CA VAL A 95 -13.71 -0.12 1.33
C VAL A 95 -14.47 -1.45 1.29
N SER A 96 -14.71 -1.99 0.09
CA SER A 96 -15.32 -3.33 -0.08
C SER A 96 -14.30 -4.46 -0.06
N SER A 97 -13.09 -4.20 -0.57
CA SER A 97 -12.03 -5.18 -0.69
C SER A 97 -10.68 -4.49 -0.81
N VAL A 98 -9.65 -5.19 -0.36
CA VAL A 98 -8.26 -4.77 -0.49
C VAL A 98 -7.49 -5.91 -1.15
N ASP A 99 -6.86 -5.61 -2.28
CA ASP A 99 -5.94 -6.46 -3.02
C ASP A 99 -4.51 -6.06 -2.63
N TYR A 100 -3.92 -6.79 -1.68
CA TYR A 100 -2.57 -6.50 -1.18
C TYR A 100 -1.52 -7.18 -2.06
N GLN A 101 -0.62 -6.36 -2.62
CA GLN A 101 0.37 -6.81 -3.59
C GLN A 101 1.82 -6.64 -3.09
N ALA A 102 2.01 -6.02 -1.92
CA ALA A 102 3.32 -5.56 -1.45
C ALA A 102 4.02 -4.72 -2.53
N ASN A 103 5.29 -4.98 -2.86
CA ASN A 103 6.03 -4.39 -3.98
C ASN A 103 5.86 -5.18 -5.30
N GLY A 104 4.73 -5.87 -5.47
CA GLY A 104 4.51 -6.83 -6.56
C GLY A 104 4.92 -8.26 -6.19
N PHE A 105 5.28 -8.53 -4.93
CA PHE A 105 5.56 -9.88 -4.43
C PHE A 105 4.36 -10.82 -4.58
N TYR A 106 3.14 -10.32 -4.36
CA TYR A 106 1.92 -11.07 -4.63
C TYR A 106 1.33 -10.64 -5.96
N ASP A 107 0.97 -11.64 -6.78
CA ASP A 107 0.24 -11.39 -8.03
C ASP A 107 -1.10 -10.71 -7.74
N LYS A 108 -1.50 -9.80 -8.63
CA LYS A 108 -2.79 -9.10 -8.57
C LYS A 108 -3.95 -10.09 -8.39
N GLY A 109 -4.77 -9.85 -7.36
CA GLY A 109 -5.94 -10.68 -7.04
C GLY A 109 -5.64 -11.88 -6.16
N THR A 110 -4.40 -12.05 -5.68
CA THR A 110 -4.07 -13.09 -4.70
C THR A 110 -4.79 -12.80 -3.39
N CYS A 111 -5.54 -13.79 -2.88
CA CYS A 111 -6.16 -13.70 -1.57
C CYS A 111 -5.11 -14.00 -0.50
N VAL A 112 -4.77 -13.00 0.33
CA VAL A 112 -3.70 -13.13 1.33
C VAL A 112 -4.19 -13.00 2.77
N PHE A 113 -5.40 -12.50 3.04
CA PHE A 113 -6.02 -12.37 4.37
C PHE A 113 -7.55 -12.41 4.31
#